data_AF-A0A519Y209-F1
#
_entry.id   AF-A0A519Y209-F1
#
_cell.length_a   1.000
_cell.length_b   1.000
_cell.length_c   1.000
_cell.angle_alpha   90.00
_cell.angle_beta   90.00
_cell.angle_gamma   90.00
#
_symmetry.space_group_name_H-M   'P 1'
#
loop_
_entity.id
_entity.type
_entity.pdbx_description
1 polymer ?
#
loop_
_entity_poly.entity_id
_entity_poly.type
_entity_poly.pdbx_seq_one_letter_code
_entity_poly.pdbx_strand_id
1 'polypeptide(L)'
;MERDFVSERTKGGLRSRREQGIVLGKPKGVVQPSMYDADRERILHLHALGVPLATIVDVHLKYGKYLSLKNYLAKLQRLPTRNAA
;
A
#
# COMPACT_ATOMS: atom_id res chain seq x y z
N MET A 1 32.49 -5.12 -9.32
CA MET A 1 33.48 -4.93 -8.23
C MET A 1 32.98 -3.96 -7.17
N GLU A 2 32.78 -2.65 -7.43
CA GLU A 2 32.33 -1.72 -6.37
C GLU A 2 30.89 -1.98 -5.86
N ARG A 3 29.96 -2.29 -6.77
CA ARG A 3 28.56 -2.60 -6.39
C ARG A 3 28.43 -3.87 -5.55
N ASP A 4 29.33 -4.82 -5.74
CA ASP A 4 29.32 -6.10 -5.03
C ASP A 4 29.75 -5.89 -3.57
N PHE A 5 30.77 -5.05 -3.35
CA PHE A 5 31.21 -4.67 -2.00
C PHE A 5 30.12 -3.92 -1.21
N VAL A 6 29.41 -2.99 -1.86
CA VAL A 6 28.27 -2.28 -1.24
C VAL A 6 27.12 -3.24 -0.93
N SER A 7 26.88 -4.21 -1.82
CA SER A 7 25.84 -5.23 -1.62
C SER A 7 26.16 -6.12 -0.43
N GLU A 8 27.39 -6.60 -0.28
CA GLU A 8 27.79 -7.46 0.84
C GLU A 8 27.73 -6.72 2.18
N ARG A 9 28.15 -5.45 2.22
CA ARG A 9 27.98 -4.60 3.41
C ARG A 9 26.51 -4.45 3.81
N THR A 10 25.63 -4.19 2.84
CA THR A 10 24.19 -4.01 3.08
C THR A 10 23.54 -5.30 3.57
N LYS A 11 23.87 -6.45 2.95
CA LYS A 11 23.39 -7.76 3.39
C LYS A 11 23.85 -8.09 4.82
N GLY A 12 25.11 -7.77 5.16
CA GLY A 12 25.64 -7.92 6.51
C GLY A 12 24.85 -7.11 7.55
N GLY A 13 24.59 -5.83 7.27
CA GLY A 13 23.80 -4.97 8.15
C GLY A 13 22.35 -5.45 8.34
N LEU A 14 21.70 -5.91 7.28
CA LEU A 14 20.34 -6.47 7.36
C LEU A 14 20.32 -7.77 8.19
N ARG A 15 21.30 -8.65 8.03
CA ARG A 15 21.42 -9.88 8.83
C ARG A 15 21.58 -9.58 10.31
N SER A 16 22.50 -8.68 10.67
CA SER A 16 22.72 -8.28 12.06
C SER A 16 21.46 -7.70 12.71
N ARG A 17 20.69 -6.86 11.99
CA ARG A 17 19.42 -6.34 12.52
C ARG A 17 18.35 -7.41 12.70
N ARG A 18 18.30 -8.39 11.78
CA ARG A 18 17.39 -9.54 11.92
C ARG A 18 17.76 -10.40 13.13
N GLU A 19 19.05 -10.62 13.38
CA GLU A 19 19.57 -11.37 14.53
C GLU A 19 19.30 -10.65 15.86
N GLN A 20 19.29 -9.32 15.87
CA GLN A 20 18.85 -8.49 17.00
C GLN A 20 17.32 -8.53 17.24
N GLY A 21 16.58 -9.34 16.48
CA GLY A 21 15.13 -9.45 16.59
C GLY A 21 14.35 -8.30 15.96
N ILE A 22 15.01 -7.40 15.21
CA ILE A 22 14.32 -6.30 14.52
C ILE A 22 13.57 -6.88 13.32
N VAL A 23 12.24 -6.72 13.32
CA VAL A 23 11.39 -7.16 12.20
C VAL A 23 11.68 -6.28 10.99
N LEU A 24 12.29 -6.88 9.96
CA LEU A 24 12.53 -6.22 8.68
C LEU A 24 11.25 -6.22 7.83
N GLY A 25 10.98 -5.09 7.18
CA GLY A 25 9.81 -4.91 6.33
C GLY A 25 8.64 -4.21 7.04
N LYS A 26 7.45 -4.30 6.45
CA LYS A 26 6.27 -3.61 6.99
C LYS A 26 5.71 -4.39 8.19
N PRO A 27 5.31 -3.71 9.28
CA PRO A 27 4.66 -4.37 10.41
C PRO A 27 3.32 -4.98 9.95
N LYS A 28 3.07 -6.23 10.35
CA LYS A 28 1.81 -6.92 10.05
C LYS A 28 0.70 -6.35 10.94
N GLY A 29 -0.49 -6.12 10.36
CA GLY A 29 -1.69 -5.71 11.11
C GLY A 29 -1.87 -4.21 11.34
N VAL A 30 -0.95 -3.34 10.87
CA VAL A 30 -1.11 -1.89 11.00
C VAL A 30 -1.86 -1.33 9.79
N VAL A 31 -2.93 -0.57 10.05
CA VAL A 31 -3.60 0.26 9.03
C VAL A 31 -2.67 1.43 8.73
N GLN A 32 -1.93 1.32 7.63
CA GLN A 32 -1.05 2.38 7.15
C GLN A 32 -1.81 3.33 6.22
N PRO A 33 -1.44 4.62 6.22
CA PRO A 33 -1.98 5.56 5.25
C PRO A 33 -1.64 5.09 3.83
N SER A 34 -2.64 5.11 2.98
CA SER A 34 -2.58 4.80 1.56
C SER A 34 -2.38 6.10 0.77
N MET A 35 -1.69 6.00 -0.37
CA MET A 35 -1.63 7.13 -1.32
C MET A 35 -3.03 7.57 -1.81
N TYR A 36 -4.02 6.67 -1.74
CA TYR A 36 -5.41 6.90 -2.16
C TYR A 36 -6.29 7.50 -1.06
N ASP A 37 -5.76 7.69 0.16
CA ASP A 37 -6.56 8.23 1.26
C ASP A 37 -6.95 9.69 0.99
N ALA A 38 -6.11 10.44 0.27
CA ALA A 38 -6.35 11.83 -0.11
C ALA A 38 -7.59 11.99 -1.02
N ASP A 39 -7.81 11.04 -1.93
CA ASP A 39 -8.93 11.04 -2.89
C ASP A 39 -10.00 10.00 -2.54
N ARG A 40 -10.07 9.56 -1.28
CA ARG A 40 -10.92 8.43 -0.86
C ARG A 40 -12.39 8.64 -1.22
N GLU A 41 -12.96 9.78 -0.88
CA GLU A 41 -14.37 10.06 -1.14
C GLU A 41 -14.69 10.05 -2.63
N ARG A 42 -13.82 10.68 -3.43
CA ARG A 42 -13.94 10.70 -4.90
C ARG A 42 -13.88 9.30 -5.49
N ILE A 43 -12.94 8.47 -5.04
CA ILE A 43 -12.79 7.09 -5.49
C ILE A 43 -14.05 6.28 -5.16
N LEU A 44 -14.56 6.39 -3.92
CA LEU A 44 -15.75 5.66 -3.49
C LEU A 44 -17.00 6.10 -4.26
N HIS A 45 -17.15 7.40 -4.51
CA HIS A 45 -18.26 7.93 -5.29
C HIS A 45 -18.25 7.41 -6.73
N LEU A 46 -17.11 7.52 -7.43
CA LEU A 46 -16.97 7.03 -8.81
C LEU A 46 -17.17 5.51 -8.90
N HIS A 47 -16.65 4.77 -7.92
CA HIS A 47 -16.84 3.32 -7.85
C HIS A 47 -18.31 2.96 -7.61
N ALA A 48 -19.04 3.69 -6.77
CA ALA A 48 -20.46 3.49 -6.52
C ALA A 48 -21.32 3.77 -7.77
N LEU A 49 -20.89 4.71 -8.62
CA LEU A 49 -21.51 4.97 -9.93
C LEU A 49 -21.18 3.92 -10.99
N GLY A 50 -20.38 2.90 -10.67
CA GLY A 50 -20.01 1.84 -11.60
C GLY A 50 -18.89 2.21 -12.59
N VAL A 51 -18.15 3.29 -12.33
CA VAL A 51 -17.02 3.68 -13.19
C VAL A 51 -15.91 2.62 -13.09
N PRO A 52 -15.38 2.12 -14.23
CA PRO A 52 -14.31 1.13 -14.21
C PRO A 52 -13.05 1.63 -13.48
N LEU A 53 -12.42 0.75 -12.68
CA LEU A 53 -11.22 1.12 -11.90
C LEU A 53 -10.08 1.63 -12.78
N ALA A 54 -9.92 1.11 -14.00
CA ALA A 54 -8.92 1.58 -14.96
C ALA A 54 -9.18 3.05 -15.32
N THR A 55 -10.43 3.40 -15.63
CA THR A 55 -10.85 4.79 -15.89
C THR A 55 -10.63 5.68 -14.67
N ILE A 56 -10.90 5.19 -13.45
CA ILE A 56 -10.64 5.96 -12.22
C ILE A 56 -9.15 6.31 -12.11
N VAL A 57 -8.24 5.34 -12.34
CA VAL A 57 -6.80 5.58 -12.31
C VAL A 57 -6.36 6.52 -13.44
N ASP A 58 -6.72 6.19 -14.68
CA ASP A 58 -6.16 6.83 -15.88
C ASP A 58 -6.78 8.20 -16.18
N VAL A 59 -8.02 8.45 -15.77
CA VAL A 59 -8.76 9.69 -16.07
C VAL A 59 -8.93 10.56 -14.84
N HIS A 60 -9.30 9.98 -13.70
CA HIS A 60 -9.71 10.77 -12.53
C HIS A 60 -8.60 11.01 -11.50
N LEU A 61 -7.69 10.05 -11.32
CA LEU A 61 -6.57 10.18 -10.37
C LEU A 61 -5.27 10.61 -11.04
N LYS A 62 -4.97 10.11 -12.24
CA LYS A 62 -3.70 10.32 -12.94
C LYS A 62 -2.46 9.82 -12.18
N TYR A 63 -2.66 8.96 -11.17
CA TYR A 63 -1.58 8.32 -10.42
C TYR A 63 -1.99 6.92 -9.92
N GLY A 64 -0.99 6.15 -9.50
CA GLY A 64 -1.20 4.79 -9.00
C GLY A 64 -1.48 3.81 -10.14
N LYS A 65 -1.79 2.56 -9.79
CA LYS A 65 -2.05 1.49 -10.76
C LYS A 65 -3.39 0.82 -10.47
N TYR A 66 -3.97 0.18 -11.48
CA TYR A 66 -5.21 -0.60 -11.34
C TYR A 66 -5.15 -1.57 -10.15
N LEU A 67 -4.09 -2.37 -10.05
CA LEU A 67 -3.97 -3.40 -9.01
C LEU A 67 -3.85 -2.79 -7.61
N SER A 68 -3.14 -1.67 -7.47
CA SER A 68 -3.02 -0.99 -6.18
C SER A 68 -4.34 -0.36 -5.75
N LEU A 69 -5.12 0.22 -6.67
CA LEU A 69 -6.45 0.75 -6.39
C LEU A 69 -7.43 -0.38 -6.02
N LYS A 70 -7.43 -1.48 -6.77
CA LYS A 70 -8.24 -2.67 -6.47
C LYS A 70 -7.93 -3.22 -5.07
N ASN A 71 -6.66 -3.33 -4.72
CA ASN A 71 -6.24 -3.80 -3.40
C ASN A 71 -6.63 -2.83 -2.28
N TYR A 72 -6.60 -1.52 -2.56
CA TYR A 72 -7.04 -0.49 -1.62
C TYR A 72 -8.54 -0.62 -1.33
N LEU A 73 -9.39 -0.75 -2.35
CA LEU A 73 -10.83 -0.98 -2.19
C LEU A 73 -11.14 -2.29 -1.44
N ALA A 74 -10.44 -3.37 -1.78
CA ALA A 74 -10.60 -4.65 -1.07
C ALA A 74 -10.19 -4.55 0.41
N LYS A 75 -9.19 -3.73 0.75
CA LYS A 75 -8.83 -3.46 2.15
C LYS A 75 -9.92 -2.66 2.86
N LEU A 76 -10.50 -1.65 2.22
CA LEU A 76 -11.60 -0.87 2.81
C LEU A 76 -12.81 -1.74 3.16
N GLN A 77 -13.17 -2.70 2.31
CA GLN A 77 -14.28 -3.62 2.55
C GLN A 77 -14.01 -4.62 3.70
N ARG A 78 -12.74 -4.93 3.97
CA ARG A 78 -12.32 -5.88 5.03
C ARG A 78 -12.17 -5.21 6.39
N LEU A 79 -12.14 -3.88 6.46
CA LEU A 79 -12.04 -3.18 7.73
C LEU A 79 -13.41 -3.28 8.43
N PRO A 80 -13.48 -3.77 9.68
CA PRO A 80 -14.72 -3.76 10.43
C PRO A 80 -15.18 -2.32 10.59
N THR A 81 -16.44 -2.05 10.24
CA THR A 81 -17.09 -0.75 10.45
C THR A 81 -17.08 -0.47 11.95
N ARG A 82 -16.15 0.37 12.44
CA ARG A 82 -16.29 0.99 13.76
C ARG A 82 -17.54 1.87 13.65
N ASN A 83 -18.59 1.55 14.41
CA ASN A 83 -19.89 2.23 14.51
C ASN A 83 -21.03 1.55 13.73
N ALA A 84 -21.46 0.41 14.28
CA ALA A 84 -22.88 0.11 14.44
C ALA A 84 -23.13 -0.02 15.95
N ALA A 85 -23.30 1.12 16.62
CA ALA A 85 -23.72 1.26 18.01
C ALA A 85 -24.58 2.52 18.10
#